data_AF-A0A9X2TEY0-F1
#
_entry.id   AF-A0A9X2TEY0-F1
#
_cell.length_a   1.000
_cell.length_b   1.000
_cell.length_c   1.000
_cell.angle_alpha   90.00
_cell.angle_beta   90.00
_cell.angle_gamma   90.00
#
_symmetry.space_group_name_H-M   'P 1'
#
loop_
_entity.id
_entity.type
_entity.pdbx_description
1 polymer ?
#
loop_
_entity_poly.entity_id
_entity_poly.type
_entity_poly.pdbx_seq_one_letter_code
_entity_poly.pdbx_strand_id
1 'polypeptide(L)'
;MKDDQIEISSRDYWFKVVEMLQHNWALIDGQSVERKGVRVYFLDDNSGVFDRMDFNTKREARAGLRRNGFQRYDDDEDAQEFITPPEPPFRRREHPNGRIYSSGEHWTDQA
;
A
#
# COMPACT_ATOMS: atom_id res chain seq x y z
N MET A 1 -24.45 -3.88 6.94
CA MET A 1 -23.27 -4.23 6.11
C MET A 1 -22.14 -3.29 6.52
N LYS A 2 -21.36 -3.66 7.54
CA LYS A 2 -20.27 -2.83 8.11
C LYS A 2 -18.91 -3.55 8.09
N ASP A 3 -18.85 -4.79 7.59
CA ASP A 3 -17.76 -5.72 7.94
C ASP A 3 -16.52 -5.65 7.04
N ASP A 4 -16.53 -4.84 5.98
CA ASP A 4 -15.40 -4.74 5.04
C ASP A 4 -14.59 -3.44 5.15
N GLN A 5 -14.99 -2.49 6.01
CA GLN A 5 -14.25 -1.24 6.15
C GLN A 5 -12.95 -1.46 6.92
N ILE A 6 -11.85 -0.92 6.39
CA ILE A 6 -10.53 -0.95 7.04
C ILE A 6 -10.20 0.45 7.52
N GLU A 7 -9.97 0.59 8.81
CA GLU A 7 -9.47 1.85 9.38
C GLU A 7 -7.96 1.93 9.16
N ILE A 8 -7.53 2.95 8.42
CA ILE A 8 -6.12 3.27 8.17
C ILE A 8 -5.92 4.72 8.60
N SER A 9 -5.05 4.95 9.57
CA SER A 9 -4.80 6.29 10.14
C SER A 9 -3.79 7.10 9.33
N SER A 10 -2.84 6.41 8.69
CA SER A 10 -1.81 7.03 7.86
C SER A 10 -2.36 7.76 6.62
N ARG A 11 -1.72 8.88 6.27
CA ARG A 11 -1.94 9.66 5.03
C ARG A 11 -0.62 9.94 4.29
N ASP A 12 0.43 9.22 4.65
CA ASP A 12 1.76 9.27 4.01
C ASP A 12 1.75 8.27 2.85
N TYR A 13 1.22 8.70 1.70
CA TYR A 13 0.98 7.84 0.54
C TYR A 13 2.27 7.48 -0.18
N TRP A 14 2.35 6.20 -0.53
CA TRP A 14 3.33 5.66 -1.46
C TRP A 14 2.59 5.17 -2.69
N PHE A 15 3.19 5.28 -3.86
CA PHE A 15 2.57 4.82 -5.10
C PHE A 15 3.59 4.15 -6.03
N LYS A 16 3.06 3.30 -6.90
CA LYS A 16 3.77 2.67 -8.00
C LYS A 16 2.84 2.61 -9.20
N VAL A 17 3.33 3.06 -10.35
CA VAL A 17 2.63 2.86 -11.63
C VAL A 17 2.80 1.40 -12.03
N VAL A 18 1.68 0.72 -12.29
CA VAL A 18 1.65 -0.66 -12.81
C VAL A 18 1.16 -0.65 -14.26
N GLU A 19 1.01 -1.84 -14.86
CA GLU A 19 0.57 -1.94 -16.25
C GLU A 19 -0.75 -1.20 -16.51
N MET A 20 -0.92 -0.70 -17.74
CA MET A 20 -2.09 0.07 -18.17
C MET A 20 -2.32 1.38 -17.40
N LEU A 21 -1.26 1.99 -16.85
CA LEU A 21 -1.31 3.28 -16.13
C LEU A 21 -2.18 3.27 -14.87
N GLN A 22 -2.43 2.09 -14.30
CA GLN A 22 -3.06 2.00 -12.98
C GLN A 22 -2.04 2.28 -11.89
N HIS A 23 -2.51 2.70 -10.72
CA HIS A 23 -1.63 2.94 -9.58
C HIS A 23 -1.94 1.98 -8.46
N ASN A 24 -0.88 1.37 -7.93
CA ASN A 24 -0.94 0.70 -6.66
C ASN A 24 -0.43 1.66 -5.60
N TRP A 25 -1.31 1.96 -4.65
CA TRP A 25 -1.02 2.81 -3.51
C TRP A 25 -0.62 1.97 -2.30
N ALA A 26 0.16 2.54 -1.41
CA ALA A 26 0.52 1.93 -0.15
C ALA A 26 0.50 2.94 1.00
N LEU A 27 -0.05 2.50 2.13
CA LEU A 27 -0.07 3.26 3.39
C LEU A 27 0.58 2.43 4.48
N ILE A 28 1.57 3.01 5.17
CA ILE A 28 2.20 2.41 6.34
C ILE A 28 1.48 2.89 7.58
N ASP A 29 0.78 2.01 8.29
CA ASP A 29 0.04 2.34 9.50
C ASP A 29 0.64 1.69 10.75
N GLY A 30 0.44 2.37 11.88
CA GLY A 30 0.83 1.85 13.19
C GLY A 30 -0.10 0.70 13.59
N GLN A 31 0.49 -0.42 14.03
CA GLN A 31 -0.15 -1.67 14.47
C GLN A 31 -0.22 -2.77 13.40
N SER A 32 0.78 -3.67 13.42
CA SER A 32 0.67 -5.03 12.87
C SER A 32 -0.19 -5.92 13.79
N VAL A 33 -0.64 -7.09 13.30
CA VAL A 33 -1.47 -8.06 14.07
C VAL A 33 -0.86 -8.44 15.43
N GLU A 34 0.47 -8.41 15.56
CA GLU A 34 1.18 -8.78 16.79
C GLU A 34 1.50 -7.59 17.71
N ARG A 35 1.01 -6.38 17.40
CA ARG A 35 1.26 -5.12 18.14
C ARG A 35 2.75 -4.76 18.30
N LYS A 36 3.64 -5.38 17.53
CA LYS A 36 5.07 -5.12 17.49
C LYS A 36 5.48 -4.94 16.03
N GLY A 37 5.18 -3.79 15.47
CA GLY A 37 5.53 -3.48 14.09
C GLY A 37 4.56 -2.53 13.43
N VAL A 38 4.68 -2.44 12.11
CA VAL A 38 3.81 -1.66 11.24
C VAL A 38 3.17 -2.57 10.21
N ARG A 39 2.02 -2.15 9.71
CA ARG A 39 1.37 -2.79 8.58
C ARG A 39 1.41 -1.87 7.38
N VAL A 40 1.75 -2.43 6.23
CA VAL A 40 1.54 -1.80 4.94
C VAL A 40 0.23 -2.33 4.38
N TYR A 41 -0.66 -1.42 4.03
CA TYR A 41 -1.88 -1.72 3.26
C TYR A 41 -1.66 -1.30 1.82
N PHE A 42 -2.02 -2.17 0.87
CA PHE A 42 -1.96 -1.88 -0.55
C PHE A 42 -3.36 -1.64 -1.08
N LEU A 43 -3.53 -0.53 -1.79
CA LEU A 43 -4.81 -0.01 -2.24
C LEU A 43 -4.79 0.21 -3.75
N ASP A 44 -5.93 -0.01 -4.39
CA ASP A 44 -6.17 0.48 -5.75
C ASP A 44 -6.63 1.95 -5.74
N ASP A 45 -6.76 2.52 -6.93
CA ASP A 45 -7.24 3.90 -7.15
C ASP A 45 -8.65 4.17 -6.59
N ASN A 46 -9.44 3.12 -6.29
CA ASN A 46 -10.81 3.22 -5.78
C ASN A 46 -10.91 2.95 -4.27
N SER A 47 -9.80 3.09 -3.53
CA SER A 47 -9.74 2.86 -2.07
C SER A 47 -9.99 1.39 -1.66
N GLY A 48 -9.84 0.46 -2.61
CA GLY A 48 -9.94 -0.98 -2.38
C GLY A 48 -8.64 -1.56 -1.86
N VAL A 49 -8.63 -2.02 -0.61
CA VAL A 49 -7.50 -2.71 0.01
C VAL A 49 -7.44 -4.13 -0.51
N PHE A 50 -6.51 -4.39 -1.43
CA PHE A 50 -6.36 -5.69 -2.07
C PHE A 50 -5.28 -6.57 -1.45
N ASP A 51 -4.35 -5.99 -0.69
CA ASP A 51 -3.31 -6.75 0.01
C ASP A 51 -2.79 -6.02 1.26
N ARG A 52 -2.07 -6.75 2.12
CA ARG A 52 -1.39 -6.20 3.30
C ARG A 52 -0.15 -7.01 3.67
N MET A 53 0.85 -6.33 4.22
CA MET A 53 2.09 -6.95 4.71
C MET A 53 2.50 -6.36 6.06
N ASP A 54 3.02 -7.19 6.95
CA ASP A 54 3.51 -6.77 8.26
C ASP A 54 5.05 -6.66 8.24
N PHE A 55 5.58 -5.62 8.87
CA PHE A 55 7.01 -5.38 9.00
C PHE A 55 7.37 -5.06 10.44
N ASN A 56 8.60 -5.35 10.85
CA ASN A 56 9.06 -5.10 12.22
C ASN A 56 9.17 -3.61 12.52
N THR A 57 9.51 -2.79 11.51
CA THR A 57 9.69 -1.34 11.69
C THR A 57 9.19 -0.51 10.50
N LYS A 58 8.82 0.76 10.74
CA LYS A 58 8.51 1.73 9.66
C LYS A 58 9.70 1.90 8.69
N ARG A 59 10.94 1.78 9.18
CA ARG A 59 12.14 1.87 8.35
C ARG A 59 12.22 0.70 7.36
N GLU A 60 11.98 -0.51 7.83
CA GLU A 60 11.97 -1.73 7.01
C GLU A 60 10.87 -1.67 5.96
N ALA A 61 9.64 -1.29 6.35
CA ALA A 61 8.52 -1.11 5.42
C ALA A 61 8.84 -0.12 4.29
N ARG A 62 9.41 1.05 4.63
CA ARG A 62 9.83 2.04 3.62
C ARG A 62 10.93 1.52 2.70
N ALA A 63 11.91 0.80 3.23
CA ALA A 63 12.98 0.21 2.44
C ALA A 63 12.44 -0.86 1.48
N GLY A 64 11.53 -1.71 1.95
CA GLY A 64 10.82 -2.69 1.13
C GLY A 64 9.99 -2.05 0.02
N LEU A 65 9.22 -1.02 0.34
CA LEU A 65 8.44 -0.26 -0.65
C LEU A 65 9.35 0.32 -1.74
N ARG A 66 10.42 1.04 -1.37
CA ARG A 66 11.39 1.59 -2.35
C ARG A 66 12.00 0.53 -3.24
N ARG A 67 12.46 -0.59 -2.64
CA ARG A 67 13.05 -1.71 -3.38
C ARG A 67 12.08 -2.29 -4.41
N ASN A 68 10.79 -2.30 -4.10
CA ASN A 68 9.75 -2.85 -4.96
C ASN A 68 9.11 -1.82 -5.90
N GLY A 69 9.74 -0.65 -6.06
CA GLY A 69 9.38 0.38 -7.04
C GLY A 69 8.28 1.34 -6.58
N PHE A 70 7.97 1.38 -5.29
CA PHE A 70 7.11 2.42 -4.73
C PHE A 70 7.93 3.65 -4.36
N GLN A 71 7.36 4.81 -4.66
CA GLN A 71 7.89 6.11 -4.27
C GLN A 71 6.88 6.87 -3.41
N ARG A 72 7.37 7.81 -2.60
CA ARG A 72 6.51 8.60 -1.71
C ARG A 72 5.86 9.69 -2.54
N TYR A 73 4.54 9.80 -2.46
CA TYR A 73 3.75 10.72 -3.29
C TYR A 73 4.10 12.20 -3.02
N ASP A 74 4.25 12.57 -1.74
CA ASP A 74 4.64 13.93 -1.34
C ASP A 74 6.02 14.36 -1.85
N ASP A 75 6.87 13.42 -2.28
CA ASP A 75 8.22 13.71 -2.79
C ASP A 75 8.25 13.84 -4.33
N ASP A 76 7.10 13.70 -5.02
CA ASP A 76 6.98 13.74 -6.49
C ASP A 76 5.95 14.82 -6.92
N GLU A 77 6.44 16.00 -7.29
CA GLU A 77 5.60 17.14 -7.72
C GLU A 77 4.89 16.88 -9.05
N ASP A 78 5.54 16.17 -9.98
CA ASP A 78 4.95 15.84 -11.28
C ASP A 78 3.75 14.90 -11.07
N ALA A 79 3.90 13.87 -10.23
CA ALA A 79 2.80 12.99 -9.90
C ALA A 79 1.61 13.74 -9.28
N GLN A 80 1.87 14.74 -8.44
CA GLN A 80 0.82 15.55 -7.82
C GLN A 80 -0.01 16.36 -8.81
N GLU A 81 0.49 16.61 -10.03
CA GLU A 81 -0.27 17.27 -11.08
C GLU A 81 -1.27 16.34 -11.78
N PHE A 82 -0.97 15.03 -11.83
CA PHE A 82 -1.70 14.09 -12.68
C PHE A 82 -2.50 13.02 -11.94
N ILE A 83 -2.13 12.67 -10.70
CA ILE A 83 -2.75 11.57 -9.96
C ILE A 83 -3.16 12.02 -8.56
N THR A 84 -4.30 11.54 -8.09
CA THR A 84 -4.84 11.86 -6.77
C THR A 84 -4.86 10.60 -5.90
N PRO A 85 -4.35 10.66 -4.66
CA PRO A 85 -4.41 9.51 -3.75
C PRO A 85 -5.84 9.10 -3.42
N PRO A 86 -6.12 7.80 -3.22
CA PRO A 86 -7.44 7.32 -2.88
C PRO A 86 -7.85 7.76 -1.47
N GLU A 87 -9.05 8.30 -1.33
CA GLU A 87 -9.60 8.81 -0.06
C GLU A 87 -10.44 7.74 0.69
N PRO A 88 -10.52 7.79 2.04
CA PRO A 88 -11.41 6.92 2.80
C PRO A 88 -12.90 7.13 2.41
N PRO A 89 -13.78 6.13 2.62
CA PRO A 89 -13.55 4.91 3.40
C PRO A 89 -12.80 3.82 2.61
N PHE A 90 -11.76 3.28 3.22
CA PHE A 90 -11.05 2.12 2.67
C PHE A 90 -11.83 0.84 2.92
N ARG A 91 -11.89 -0.04 1.92
CA ARG A 91 -12.66 -1.28 2.01
C ARG A 91 -11.83 -2.46 1.55
N ARG A 92 -11.98 -3.60 2.20
CA ARG A 92 -11.40 -4.84 1.72
C ARG A 92 -11.92 -5.14 0.32
N ARG A 93 -11.02 -5.50 -0.58
CA ARG A 93 -11.33 -5.95 -1.94
C ARG A 93 -10.60 -7.27 -2.19
N GLU A 94 -11.29 -8.23 -2.77
CA GLU A 94 -10.62 -9.40 -3.34
C GLU A 94 -10.11 -9.04 -4.74
N HIS A 95 -8.83 -9.29 -4.98
CA HIS A 95 -8.25 -9.11 -6.30
C HIS A 95 -8.33 -10.43 -7.08
N PRO A 96 -8.72 -10.43 -8.37
CA PRO A 96 -8.85 -11.66 -9.16
C PRO A 96 -7.59 -12.53 -9.18
N ASN A 97 -6.42 -11.90 -9.10
CA ASN A 97 -5.11 -12.57 -9.07
C ASN A 97 -4.64 -12.94 -7.65
N GLY A 98 -5.52 -12.87 -6.64
CA GLY A 98 -5.16 -13.12 -5.25
C GLY A 98 -4.29 -12.01 -4.64
N ARG A 99 -3.45 -12.38 -3.67
CA ARG A 99 -2.57 -11.42 -2.97
C ARG A 99 -1.36 -11.10 -3.84
N ILE A 100 -1.22 -9.84 -4.24
CA ILE A 100 -0.22 -9.41 -5.23
C ILE A 100 1.19 -9.34 -4.65
N TYR A 101 1.35 -8.77 -3.45
CA TYR A 101 2.66 -8.51 -2.86
C TYR A 101 2.99 -9.53 -1.77
N SER A 102 2.05 -9.86 -0.90
CA SER A 102 2.28 -10.79 0.21
C SER A 102 2.41 -12.25 -0.22
N SER A 103 2.11 -12.57 -1.47
CA SER A 103 2.43 -13.87 -2.08
C SER A 103 3.93 -14.06 -2.34
N GLY A 104 4.70 -12.97 -2.44
CA GLY A 104 6.11 -12.99 -2.81
C GLY A 104 6.37 -13.01 -4.33
N GLU A 105 5.33 -13.12 -5.17
CA GLU A 105 5.52 -13.14 -6.64
C GLU A 105 5.94 -11.77 -7.18
N HIS A 106 5.33 -10.70 -6.67
CA HIS A 106 5.64 -9.31 -7.05
C HIS A 106 6.37 -8.53 -5.94
N TRP A 107 6.98 -9.23 -4.99
CA TRP A 107 7.72 -8.63 -3.88
C TRP A 107 9.07 -9.33 -3.68
N THR A 108 10.16 -8.57 -3.74
CA THR A 108 11.52 -9.07 -3.51
C THR A 108 12.09 -8.56 -2.18
N ASP A 109 12.58 -9.48 -1.35
CA ASP A 109 13.28 -9.16 -0.10
C ASP A 109 14.81 -9.14 -0.21
N GLN A 110 15.36 -9.65 -1.32
CA GLN A 110 16.79 -9.67 -1.63
C GLN A 110 17.23 -8.31 -2.21
N ALA A 111 18.41 -7.83 -1.81
CA ALA A 111 19.02 -6.60 -2.33
C ALA A 111 19.87 -6.87 -3.58
#